data_AF-R5N3D3-F1
#
_entry.id   AF-R5N3D3-F1
#
_cell.length_a   1.000
_cell.length_b   1.000
_cell.length_c   1.000
_cell.angle_alpha   90.00
_cell.angle_beta   90.00
_cell.angle_gamma   90.00
#
_symmetry.space_group_name_H-M   'P 1'
#
loop_
_entity.id
_entity.type
_entity.pdbx_description
1 polymer ?
#
loop_
_entity_poly.entity_id
_entity_poly.type
_entity_poly.pdbx_seq_one_letter_code
_entity_poly.pdbx_strand_id
1 'polypeptide(L)'
;MYKDTYAPYSKWFGTAFNKLNIYESIKTKINAALQANDLTERENNLVEAQALVADLHNASGLTDKVDYSIESYFGRDIKVIFADKFVDATVEKLKGTVFENIPLIGTMSQFGGLSDFADEQGYYEQIKRIYGVQQ
;
A
#
# COMPACT_ATOMS: atom_id res chain seq x y z
N MET A 1 8.01 -6.55 -6.00
CA MET A 1 7.40 -5.23 -5.69
C MET A 1 8.32 -4.31 -4.89
N TYR A 2 9.50 -4.80 -4.46
CA TYR A 2 10.73 -4.04 -4.12
C TYR A 2 11.92 -4.52 -5.01
N LYS A 3 11.66 -4.82 -6.28
CA LYS A 3 12.69 -5.29 -7.21
C LYS A 3 12.17 -5.16 -8.64
N ASP A 4 12.63 -4.13 -9.36
CA ASP A 4 12.65 -3.91 -10.83
C ASP A 4 11.59 -4.65 -11.66
N THR A 5 10.33 -4.64 -11.24
CA THR A 5 9.23 -5.28 -11.95
C THR A 5 7.99 -4.45 -11.71
N TYR A 6 7.34 -4.03 -12.80
CA TYR A 6 6.11 -3.24 -12.77
C TYR A 6 5.08 -3.85 -11.84
N ALA A 7 4.26 -2.98 -11.23
CA ALA A 7 3.12 -3.43 -10.46
C ALA A 7 2.24 -4.33 -11.35
N PRO A 8 1.98 -5.58 -10.94
CA PRO A 8 1.17 -6.49 -11.73
C PRO A 8 -0.24 -5.92 -11.90
N TYR A 9 -0.88 -6.22 -13.03
CA TYR A 9 -2.31 -5.98 -13.20
C TYR A 9 -3.07 -6.50 -11.98
N SER A 10 -4.00 -5.71 -11.43
CA SER A 10 -4.55 -5.92 -10.08
C SER A 10 -5.16 -7.30 -9.87
N LYS A 11 -5.71 -7.92 -10.93
CA LYS A 11 -6.20 -9.32 -10.91
C LYS A 11 -5.13 -10.34 -10.50
N TRP A 12 -3.87 -10.07 -10.85
CA TRP A 12 -2.72 -10.93 -10.56
C TRP A 12 -1.91 -10.46 -9.35
N PHE A 13 -2.35 -9.40 -8.66
CA PHE A 13 -1.64 -8.86 -7.52
C PHE A 13 -1.41 -9.92 -6.45
N GLY A 14 -2.45 -10.68 -6.07
CA GLY A 14 -2.30 -11.77 -5.09
C GLY A 14 -1.26 -12.83 -5.51
N THR A 15 -1.30 -13.26 -6.77
CA THR A 15 -0.34 -14.24 -7.31
C THR A 15 1.09 -13.71 -7.30
N ALA A 16 1.29 -12.46 -7.71
CA ALA A 16 2.61 -11.83 -7.74
C ALA A 16 3.12 -11.52 -6.33
N PHE A 17 2.24 -11.07 -5.43
CA PHE A 17 2.54 -10.85 -4.02
C PHE A 17 3.00 -12.14 -3.35
N ASN A 18 2.34 -13.27 -3.64
CA ASN A 18 2.72 -14.58 -3.11
C ASN A 18 4.13 -15.02 -3.54
N LYS A 19 4.61 -14.55 -4.70
CA LYS A 19 5.96 -14.83 -5.21
C LYS A 19 7.04 -13.94 -4.58
N LEU A 20 6.68 -12.93 -3.79
CA LEU A 20 7.66 -12.06 -3.14
C LEU A 20 8.45 -12.83 -2.09
N ASN A 21 9.76 -12.60 -2.07
CA ASN A 21 10.65 -13.07 -1.02
C ASN A 21 10.60 -12.12 0.18
N ILE A 22 9.45 -12.07 0.85
CA ILE A 22 9.18 -11.31 2.08
C ILE A 22 8.94 -12.29 3.23
N TYR A 23 8.80 -11.77 4.45
CA TYR A 23 8.52 -12.60 5.62
C TYR A 23 7.27 -13.48 5.40
N GLU A 24 7.44 -14.80 5.54
CA GLU A 24 6.37 -15.78 5.33
C GLU A 24 5.22 -15.60 6.34
N SER A 25 5.50 -14.99 7.49
CA SER A 25 4.51 -14.58 8.48
C SER A 25 3.44 -13.65 7.89
N ILE A 26 3.82 -12.73 6.99
CA ILE A 26 2.88 -11.82 6.32
C ILE A 26 1.88 -12.63 5.50
N LYS A 27 2.37 -13.56 4.68
CA LYS A 27 1.53 -14.42 3.82
C LYS A 27 0.63 -15.32 4.67
N THR A 28 1.17 -15.87 5.75
CA THR A 28 0.43 -16.70 6.70
C THR A 28 -0.76 -15.94 7.29
N LYS A 29 -0.54 -14.69 7.73
CA LYS A 29 -1.60 -13.86 8.31
C LYS A 29 -2.65 -13.44 7.28
N ILE A 30 -2.25 -13.08 6.06
CA ILE A 30 -3.19 -12.81 4.97
C ILE A 30 -4.06 -14.04 4.67
N ASN A 31 -3.45 -15.22 4.54
CA ASN A 31 -4.18 -16.46 4.27
C ASN A 31 -5.14 -16.81 5.42
N ALA A 32 -4.73 -16.64 6.67
CA ALA A 32 -5.60 -16.84 7.82
C ALA A 32 -6.81 -15.88 7.81
N ALA A 33 -6.60 -14.60 7.49
CA ALA A 33 -7.69 -13.63 7.34
C ALA A 33 -8.69 -14.02 6.24
N LEU A 34 -8.21 -14.56 5.12
CA LEU A 34 -9.05 -14.99 4.00
C LEU A 34 -9.87 -16.26 4.34
N GLN A 35 -9.35 -17.14 5.20
CA GLN A 35 -10.02 -18.37 5.63
C GLN A 35 -10.87 -18.21 6.90
N ALA A 36 -10.73 -17.08 7.60
CA ALA A 36 -11.43 -16.81 8.85
C ALA A 36 -12.96 -16.86 8.67
N ASN A 37 -13.63 -17.53 9.62
CA ASN A 37 -15.08 -17.74 9.59
C ASN A 37 -15.86 -16.64 10.34
N ASP A 38 -15.18 -15.86 11.17
CA ASP A 38 -15.75 -14.72 11.89
C ASP A 38 -14.96 -13.43 11.67
N LEU A 39 -15.58 -12.30 12.00
CA LEU A 39 -15.01 -10.98 11.76
C LEU A 39 -13.84 -10.65 12.69
N THR A 40 -13.84 -11.17 13.91
CA THR A 40 -12.80 -10.88 14.91
C THR A 40 -11.50 -11.60 14.56
N GLU A 41 -11.56 -12.88 14.20
CA GLU A 41 -10.42 -13.62 13.68
C GLU A 41 -9.87 -12.97 12.40
N ARG A 42 -10.76 -12.56 11.49
CA ARG A 42 -10.37 -11.87 10.26
C ARG A 42 -9.64 -10.56 10.55
N GLU A 43 -10.19 -9.73 11.42
CA GLU A 43 -9.57 -8.45 11.80
C GLU A 43 -8.19 -8.67 12.43
N ASN A 44 -8.08 -9.56 13.42
CA ASN A 44 -6.81 -9.81 14.10
C ASN A 44 -5.71 -10.20 13.11
N ASN A 45 -6.03 -11.11 12.18
CA ASN A 45 -5.08 -11.52 11.15
C ASN A 45 -4.75 -10.41 10.15
N LEU A 46 -5.72 -9.56 9.77
CA LEU A 46 -5.47 -8.42 8.88
C LEU A 46 -4.55 -7.38 9.52
N VAL A 47 -4.83 -7.00 10.77
CA VAL A 47 -4.06 -5.95 11.45
C VAL A 47 -2.67 -6.43 11.82
N GLU A 48 -2.50 -7.71 12.16
CA GLU A 48 -1.18 -8.32 12.31
C GLU A 48 -0.41 -8.39 10.98
N ALA A 49 -1.08 -8.70 9.87
CA ALA A 49 -0.43 -8.64 8.55
C ALA A 49 0.04 -7.21 8.22
N GLN A 50 -0.79 -6.19 8.52
CA GLN A 50 -0.42 -4.78 8.36
C GLN A 50 0.79 -4.39 9.22
N ALA A 51 0.81 -4.81 10.50
CA ALA A 51 1.95 -4.60 11.40
C ALA A 51 3.24 -5.20 10.84
N LEU A 52 3.21 -6.45 10.38
CA LEU A 52 4.38 -7.10 9.78
C LEU A 52 4.87 -6.39 8.50
N VAL A 53 3.95 -5.81 7.72
CA VAL A 53 4.32 -4.98 6.55
C VAL A 53 4.92 -3.64 7.00
N ALA A 54 4.44 -3.04 8.07
CA ALA A 54 5.05 -1.86 8.69
C ALA A 54 6.47 -2.13 9.21
N ASP A 55 6.71 -3.30 9.80
CA ASP A 55 8.06 -3.75 10.17
C ASP A 55 8.96 -3.90 8.94
N LEU A 56 8.43 -4.51 7.87
CA LEU A 56 9.16 -4.65 6.60
C LEU A 56 9.51 -3.27 6.00
N HIS A 57 8.59 -2.31 6.05
CA HIS A 57 8.85 -0.92 5.63
C HIS A 57 9.99 -0.29 6.44
N ASN A 58 9.91 -0.36 7.77
CA ASN A 58 10.94 0.16 8.65
C ASN A 58 12.30 -0.51 8.43
N ALA A 59 12.32 -1.83 8.20
CA ALA A 59 13.54 -2.59 7.91
C ALA A 59 14.14 -2.25 6.54
N SER A 60 13.35 -1.72 5.60
CA SER A 60 13.84 -1.34 4.27
C SER A 60 14.78 -0.13 4.28
N GLY A 61 14.72 0.71 5.33
CA GLY A 61 15.47 1.95 5.42
C GLY A 61 15.06 3.03 4.42
N LEU A 62 13.91 2.86 3.74
CA LEU A 62 13.41 3.83 2.76
C LEU A 62 13.06 5.17 3.40
N THR A 63 12.43 5.12 4.56
CA THR A 63 12.10 6.29 5.38
C THR A 63 12.86 6.24 6.69
N ASP A 64 12.81 7.34 7.45
CA ASP A 64 13.14 7.24 8.86
C ASP A 64 12.13 6.30 9.54
N LYS A 65 12.52 5.68 10.66
CA LYS A 65 11.66 4.71 11.34
C LYS A 65 10.33 5.35 11.73
N VAL A 66 9.23 4.74 11.32
CA VAL A 66 7.88 5.14 11.69
C VAL A 66 7.42 4.27 12.85
N ASP A 67 7.19 4.87 14.01
CA ASP A 67 6.62 4.16 15.15
C ASP A 67 5.11 3.92 14.93
N TYR A 68 4.67 2.70 15.23
CA TYR A 68 3.29 2.28 15.09
C TYR A 68 2.92 1.30 16.20
N SER A 69 1.62 1.18 16.46
CA SER A 69 1.04 0.21 17.37
C SER A 69 -0.31 -0.25 16.84
N ILE A 70 -0.73 -1.46 17.19
CA ILE A 70 -2.09 -1.92 16.93
C ILE A 70 -3.01 -1.33 18.00
N GLU A 71 -3.96 -0.51 17.60
CA GLU A 71 -4.86 0.20 18.51
C GLU A 71 -6.26 0.41 17.93
N SER A 72 -7.23 0.74 18.79
CA SER A 72 -8.61 0.97 18.38
C SER A 72 -8.76 2.29 17.61
N TYR A 73 -9.48 2.26 16.49
CA TYR A 73 -9.69 3.44 15.66
C TYR A 73 -10.65 4.43 16.34
N PHE A 74 -10.10 5.50 16.94
CA PHE A 74 -10.86 6.56 17.61
C PHE A 74 -11.96 6.04 18.55
N GLY A 75 -11.65 4.99 19.33
CA GLY A 75 -12.57 4.37 20.28
C GLY A 75 -13.64 3.46 19.67
N ARG A 76 -13.57 3.17 18.37
CA ARG A 76 -14.41 2.16 17.72
C ARG A 76 -13.85 0.75 17.97
N ASP A 77 -14.75 -0.23 17.92
CA ASP A 77 -14.40 -1.65 18.02
C ASP A 77 -13.86 -2.19 16.68
N ILE A 78 -12.87 -1.47 16.14
CA ILE A 78 -12.04 -1.91 15.03
C ILE A 78 -10.58 -1.52 15.29
N LYS A 79 -9.64 -2.34 14.85
CA LYS A 79 -8.20 -2.14 15.08
C LYS A 79 -7.49 -1.60 13.84
N VAL A 80 -6.51 -0.73 14.04
CA VAL A 80 -5.68 -0.13 13.00
C VAL A 80 -4.23 0.03 13.45
N ILE A 81 -3.35 0.33 12.50
CA ILE A 81 -1.95 0.75 12.77
C ILE A 81 -1.69 2.23 12.44
N PHE A 82 -2.72 2.99 12.03
CA PHE A 82 -2.58 4.33 11.45
C PHE A 82 -1.52 4.36 10.34
N ALA A 83 -1.80 3.62 9.27
CA ALA A 83 -0.89 3.42 8.14
C ALA A 83 -0.60 4.71 7.35
N ASP A 84 -1.42 5.74 7.51
CA ASP A 84 -1.21 7.10 7.00
C ASP A 84 0.15 7.68 7.41
N LYS A 85 0.64 7.36 8.61
CA LYS A 85 1.99 7.77 9.08
C LYS A 85 3.11 7.29 8.14
N PHE A 86 2.95 6.11 7.54
CA PHE A 86 3.93 5.57 6.59
C PHE A 86 3.83 6.24 5.23
N VAL A 87 2.62 6.64 4.83
CA VAL A 87 2.40 7.43 3.61
C VAL A 87 3.09 8.79 3.76
N ASP A 88 2.86 9.50 4.87
CA ASP A 88 3.47 10.80 5.13
C ASP A 88 5.00 10.71 5.14
N ALA A 89 5.55 9.72 5.83
CA ALA A 89 7.00 9.49 5.86
C ALA A 89 7.58 9.19 4.47
N THR A 90 6.83 8.47 3.62
CA THR A 90 7.24 8.17 2.25
C THR A 90 7.18 9.41 1.37
N VAL A 91 6.08 10.17 1.44
CA VAL A 91 5.90 11.43 0.68
C VAL A 91 7.00 12.43 1.02
N GLU A 92 7.40 12.53 2.29
CA GLU A 92 8.51 13.40 2.69
C GLU A 92 9.83 13.02 1.99
N LYS A 93 10.12 11.72 1.85
CA LYS A 93 11.32 11.24 1.14
C LYS A 93 11.25 11.47 -0.38
N LEU A 94 10.05 11.66 -0.95
CA LEU A 94 9.90 11.95 -2.37
C LEU A 94 10.14 13.41 -2.73
N LYS A 95 10.15 14.34 -1.77
CA LYS A 95 10.45 15.76 -2.01
C LYS A 95 11.82 15.94 -2.67
N GLY A 96 11.89 16.79 -3.70
CA GLY A 96 13.10 17.02 -4.48
C GLY A 96 13.46 15.88 -5.46
N THR A 97 12.67 14.81 -5.50
CA THR A 97 12.82 13.75 -6.51
C THR A 97 11.91 14.00 -7.71
N VAL A 98 12.12 13.26 -8.81
CA VAL A 98 11.19 13.27 -9.96
C VAL A 98 9.78 12.79 -9.61
N PHE A 99 9.59 12.19 -8.43
CA PHE A 99 8.34 11.63 -7.97
C PHE A 99 7.57 12.53 -6.99
N GLU A 100 8.09 13.72 -6.64
CA GLU A 100 7.52 14.60 -5.61
C GLU A 100 6.03 14.95 -5.83
N ASN A 101 5.64 15.18 -7.08
CA ASN A 101 4.29 15.63 -7.44
C ASN A 101 3.48 14.54 -8.16
N ILE A 102 3.81 13.28 -7.91
CA ILE A 102 3.08 12.16 -8.48
C ILE A 102 1.85 11.86 -7.63
N PRO A 103 0.66 11.72 -8.25
CA PRO A 103 -0.52 11.27 -7.51
C PRO A 103 -0.25 9.90 -6.87
N LEU A 104 -0.75 9.70 -5.66
CA LEU A 104 -0.58 8.48 -4.86
C LEU A 104 -1.42 7.30 -5.40
N ILE A 105 -1.27 7.02 -6.70
CA ILE A 105 -1.94 5.96 -7.45
C ILE A 105 -0.91 4.89 -7.78
N GLY A 106 -1.13 3.69 -7.25
CA GLY A 106 -0.21 2.56 -7.40
C GLY A 106 -0.46 1.69 -8.63
N THR A 107 -1.57 1.86 -9.35
CA THR A 107 -1.91 1.05 -10.54
C THR A 107 -2.94 1.70 -11.43
N MET A 108 -2.87 1.43 -12.75
CA MET A 108 -3.88 1.86 -13.73
C MET A 108 -5.31 1.41 -13.38
N SER A 109 -5.50 0.31 -12.65
CA SER A 109 -6.86 -0.10 -12.26
C SER A 109 -7.51 0.81 -11.23
N GLN A 110 -6.72 1.58 -10.46
CA GLN A 110 -7.25 2.59 -9.53
C GLN A 110 -7.80 3.81 -10.28
N PHE A 111 -7.47 4.00 -11.56
CA PHE A 111 -7.97 5.09 -12.39
C PHE A 111 -9.46 4.97 -12.71
N GLY A 112 -9.96 3.74 -12.91
CA GLY A 112 -11.34 3.51 -13.32
C GLY A 112 -12.37 3.71 -12.21
N GLY A 113 -11.93 3.81 -10.95
CA GLY A 113 -12.80 3.84 -9.76
C GLY A 113 -13.01 5.22 -9.14
N LEU A 114 -12.24 6.23 -9.55
CA LEU A 114 -12.38 7.60 -9.05
C LEU A 114 -13.05 8.46 -10.12
N SER A 115 -14.35 8.70 -9.97
CA SER A 115 -15.07 9.72 -10.74
C SER A 115 -14.38 11.09 -10.67
N ASP A 116 -13.70 11.37 -9.55
CA ASP A 116 -13.00 12.63 -9.27
C ASP A 116 -11.87 12.93 -10.28
N PHE A 117 -11.30 11.92 -10.94
CA PHE A 117 -10.26 12.12 -11.98
C PHE A 117 -10.82 12.42 -13.36
N ALA A 118 -12.06 12.01 -13.66
CA ALA A 118 -12.70 12.40 -14.92
C ALA A 118 -12.95 13.92 -14.96
N ASP A 119 -13.14 14.53 -13.79
CA ASP A 119 -13.45 15.94 -13.64
C ASP A 119 -12.19 16.81 -13.42
N GLU A 120 -11.10 16.29 -12.83
CA GLU A 120 -9.87 17.06 -12.55
C GLU A 120 -8.73 16.83 -13.58
N GLN A 121 -8.69 17.71 -14.58
CA GLN A 121 -7.75 17.70 -15.70
C GLN A 121 -6.26 17.82 -15.30
N GLY A 122 -5.95 18.28 -14.08
CA GLY A 122 -4.59 18.49 -13.58
C GLY A 122 -3.78 17.19 -13.39
N TYR A 123 -4.46 16.09 -13.05
CA TYR A 123 -3.81 14.81 -12.83
C TYR A 123 -3.39 14.09 -14.12
N TYR A 124 -4.03 14.41 -15.23
CA TYR A 124 -3.83 13.75 -16.53
C TYR A 124 -2.39 13.88 -17.02
N GLU A 125 -1.81 15.07 -16.91
CA GLU A 125 -0.45 15.35 -17.39
C GLU A 125 0.64 14.77 -16.47
N GLN A 126 0.39 14.69 -15.17
CA GLN A 126 1.31 14.04 -14.22
C GLN A 126 1.40 12.54 -14.48
N ILE A 127 0.27 11.90 -14.79
CA ILE A 127 0.19 10.45 -15.04
C ILE A 127 0.84 10.06 -16.36
N LYS A 128 0.63 10.84 -17.44
CA LYS A 128 1.27 10.57 -18.75
C LYS A 128 2.79 10.47 -18.63
N ARG A 129 3.40 11.28 -17.75
CA ARG A 129 4.85 11.25 -17.49
C ARG A 129 5.32 9.96 -16.81
N ILE A 130 4.47 9.33 -16.00
CA ILE A 130 4.81 8.10 -15.25
C ILE A 130 4.81 6.87 -16.15
N TYR A 131 3.82 6.77 -17.05
CA TYR A 131 3.60 5.59 -17.87
C TYR A 131 4.13 5.71 -19.31
N GLY A 132 4.83 6.80 -19.65
CA GLY A 132 5.62 6.91 -20.87
C GLY A 132 4.81 6.83 -22.17
N VAL A 133 3.55 7.31 -22.19
CA VAL A 133 2.78 7.40 -23.44
C VAL A 133 3.28 8.63 -24.21
N GLN A 134 4.43 8.51 -24.87
CA GLN A 134 4.79 9.38 -25.99
C GLN A 134 3.99 8.91 -27.21
N GLN A 135 3.25 9.84 -27.82
CA GLN A 135 2.71 9.64 -29.18
C GLN A 135 3.86 9.54 -30.18
#